data_AF-A0A257K5J3-F1
#
_entry.id   AF-A0A257K5J3-F1
#
_cell.length_a   1.000
_cell.length_b   1.000
_cell.length_c   1.000
_cell.angle_alpha   90.00
_cell.angle_beta   90.00
_cell.angle_gamma   90.00
#
_symmetry.space_group_name_H-M   'P 1'
#
loop_
_entity.id
_entity.type
_entity.pdbx_description
1 polymer ?
#
loop_
_entity_poly.entity_id
_entity_poly.type
_entity_poly.pdbx_seq_one_letter_code
_entity_poly.pdbx_strand_id
1 'polypeptide(L)'
;MDSLIHSDLILLAARQIELRILGGPSNAGNLFEETLNLKENILAKFSLPACATYLNMLEFEDFPTEFELSIKINELHDLASKYYLKKTKTDIQLLQDAQVLGLDAMDVLPELNISTHIYTRFVYDKVLLKNRDSLKNVLRELNYVNEPEILDALGRLAFCECEEAALASAFLDNFRIKYIQPFIYSLSTVISEDDYWA
;
A
#
# COMPACT_ATOMS: atom_id res chain seq x y z
N MET A 1 -14.56 -20.24 10.49
CA MET A 1 -13.73 -19.28 9.75
C MET A 1 -14.63 -18.52 8.78
N ASP A 2 -15.42 -19.22 7.98
CA ASP A 2 -16.31 -18.66 6.96
C ASP A 2 -17.39 -17.73 7.52
N SER A 3 -17.96 -18.04 8.70
CA SER A 3 -18.90 -17.14 9.38
C SER A 3 -18.30 -15.77 9.76
N LEU A 4 -17.00 -15.69 10.03
CA LEU A 4 -16.33 -14.42 10.34
C LEU A 4 -16.07 -13.63 9.06
N ILE A 5 -15.61 -14.30 8.00
CA ILE A 5 -15.44 -13.68 6.67
C ILE A 5 -16.76 -13.12 6.16
N HIS A 6 -17.84 -13.87 6.36
CA HIS A 6 -19.18 -13.46 5.96
C HIS A 6 -19.58 -12.14 6.62
N SER A 7 -19.41 -12.04 7.95
CA SER A 7 -19.67 -10.79 8.68
C SER A 7 -18.80 -9.63 8.20
N ASP A 8 -17.52 -9.88 7.90
CA ASP A 8 -16.62 -8.84 7.42
C ASP A 8 -17.00 -8.33 6.02
N LEU A 9 -17.44 -9.22 5.13
CA LEU A 9 -17.90 -8.83 3.78
C LEU A 9 -19.19 -8.01 3.83
N ILE A 10 -20.12 -8.34 4.75
CA ILE A 10 -21.31 -7.52 4.98
C ILE A 10 -20.93 -6.14 5.52
N LEU A 11 -20.03 -6.10 6.51
CA LEU A 11 -19.53 -4.84 7.07
C LEU A 11 -18.82 -3.99 5.99
N LEU A 12 -18.04 -4.63 5.13
CA LEU A 12 -17.35 -3.97 4.02
C LEU A 12 -18.35 -3.33 3.05
N ALA A 13 -19.37 -4.08 2.61
CA ALA A 13 -20.41 -3.54 1.74
C ALA A 13 -21.13 -2.34 2.38
N ALA A 14 -21.47 -2.43 3.67
CA ALA A 14 -22.08 -1.33 4.41
C ALA A 14 -21.22 -0.06 4.39
N ARG A 15 -19.91 -0.22 4.65
CA ARG A 15 -18.94 0.90 4.66
C ARG A 15 -18.73 1.50 3.28
N GLN A 16 -18.66 0.70 2.22
CA GLN A 16 -18.54 1.19 0.84
C GLN A 16 -19.79 1.97 0.40
N ILE A 17 -20.99 1.55 0.83
CA ILE A 17 -22.24 2.29 0.60
C ILE A 17 -22.22 3.62 1.37
N GLU A 18 -21.88 3.58 2.67
CA GLU A 18 -21.78 4.77 3.51
C GLU A 18 -20.77 5.78 2.95
N LEU A 19 -19.59 5.31 2.53
CA LEU A 19 -18.55 6.15 1.94
C LEU A 19 -19.05 6.87 0.67
N ARG A 20 -19.81 6.18 -0.19
CA ARG A 20 -20.42 6.79 -1.38
C ARG A 20 -21.48 7.83 -1.01
N ILE A 21 -22.32 7.56 -0.01
CA ILE A 21 -23.33 8.52 0.49
C ILE A 21 -22.65 9.80 1.02
N LEU A 22 -21.52 9.67 1.69
CA LEU A 22 -20.74 10.79 2.23
C LEU A 22 -19.91 11.53 1.16
N GLY A 23 -19.94 11.09 -0.10
CA GLY A 23 -19.24 11.75 -1.20
C GLY A 23 -17.79 11.28 -1.42
N GLY A 24 -17.47 10.08 -0.96
CA GLY A 24 -16.21 9.40 -1.25
C GLY A 24 -15.05 9.76 -0.33
N PRO A 25 -13.83 9.30 -0.67
CA PRO A 25 -12.64 9.42 0.18
C PRO A 25 -12.31 10.86 0.58
N SER A 26 -12.54 11.83 -0.31
CA SER A 26 -12.23 13.24 -0.07
C SER A 26 -13.06 13.86 1.06
N ASN A 27 -14.27 13.36 1.30
CA ASN A 27 -15.20 13.90 2.31
C ASN A 27 -15.26 13.03 3.57
N ALA A 28 -14.83 11.77 3.48
CA ALA A 28 -14.88 10.81 4.57
C ALA A 28 -13.58 9.99 4.64
N GLY A 29 -12.45 10.69 4.76
CA GLY A 29 -11.10 10.09 4.75
C GLY A 29 -10.91 8.99 5.79
N ASN A 30 -11.33 9.22 7.05
CA ASN A 30 -11.22 8.19 8.10
C ASN A 30 -12.01 6.93 7.76
N LEU A 31 -13.24 7.07 7.23
CA LEU A 31 -14.04 5.93 6.81
C LEU A 31 -13.40 5.20 5.63
N PHE A 32 -12.78 5.93 4.71
CA PHE A 32 -12.04 5.34 3.60
C PHE A 32 -10.86 4.49 4.10
N GLU A 33 -10.03 5.03 4.99
CA GLU A 33 -8.91 4.29 5.60
C GLU A 33 -9.40 3.05 6.36
N GLU A 34 -10.45 3.19 7.15
CA GLU A 34 -11.08 2.06 7.84
C GLU A 34 -11.64 0.99 6.88
N THR A 35 -12.17 1.41 5.74
CA THR A 35 -12.68 0.53 4.68
C THR A 35 -11.53 -0.18 4.00
N LEU A 36 -10.45 0.53 3.69
CA LEU A 36 -9.24 -0.05 3.09
C LEU A 36 -8.61 -1.09 4.02
N ASN A 37 -8.42 -0.75 5.29
CA ASN A 37 -7.93 -1.68 6.31
C ASN A 37 -8.80 -2.94 6.43
N LEU A 38 -10.13 -2.81 6.32
CA LEU A 38 -11.01 -3.97 6.33
C LEU A 38 -10.80 -4.87 5.10
N LYS A 39 -10.62 -4.28 3.90
CA LYS A 39 -10.29 -5.04 2.68
C LYS A 39 -8.97 -5.78 2.82
N GLU A 40 -7.93 -5.13 3.32
CA GLU A 40 -6.62 -5.74 3.55
C GLU A 40 -6.71 -6.90 4.54
N ASN A 41 -7.45 -6.72 5.65
CA ASN A 41 -7.68 -7.77 6.63
C ASN A 41 -8.45 -8.97 6.05
N ILE A 42 -9.42 -8.75 5.17
CA ILE A 42 -10.14 -9.83 4.49
C ILE A 42 -9.16 -10.60 3.60
N LEU A 43 -8.38 -9.93 2.75
CA LEU A 43 -7.40 -10.58 1.86
C LEU A 43 -6.33 -11.35 2.63
N ALA A 44 -5.85 -10.80 3.75
CA ALA A 44 -4.87 -11.44 4.61
C ALA A 44 -5.35 -12.80 5.16
N LYS A 45 -6.66 -12.95 5.43
CA LYS A 45 -7.25 -14.23 5.87
C LYS A 45 -7.18 -15.34 4.80
N PHE A 46 -7.04 -14.95 3.53
CA PHE A 46 -6.82 -15.86 2.40
C PHE A 46 -5.33 -15.92 1.99
N SER A 47 -4.42 -15.28 2.73
CA SER A 47 -3.01 -15.14 2.37
C SER A 47 -2.80 -14.49 0.99
N LEU A 48 -3.70 -13.59 0.62
CA LEU A 48 -3.61 -12.80 -0.61
C LEU A 48 -3.01 -11.42 -0.30
N PRO A 49 -2.10 -10.91 -1.16
CA PRO A 49 -1.57 -9.56 -1.00
C PRO A 49 -2.64 -8.50 -1.32
N ALA A 50 -2.53 -7.32 -0.74
CA ALA A 50 -3.46 -6.21 -0.99
C ALA A 50 -3.13 -5.42 -2.27
N CYS A 51 -2.94 -6.10 -3.41
CA CYS A 51 -2.74 -5.43 -4.70
C CYS A 51 -4.06 -5.00 -5.32
N ALA A 52 -4.00 -4.05 -6.28
CA ALA A 52 -5.19 -3.49 -6.93
C ALA A 52 -6.11 -4.56 -7.51
N THR A 53 -5.54 -5.62 -8.10
CA THR A 53 -6.32 -6.74 -8.66
C THR A 53 -7.21 -7.39 -7.61
N TYR A 54 -6.70 -7.70 -6.42
CA TYR A 54 -7.44 -8.38 -5.37
C TYR A 54 -8.34 -7.43 -4.58
N LEU A 55 -7.90 -6.19 -4.35
CA LEU A 55 -8.71 -5.16 -3.71
C LEU A 55 -9.98 -4.85 -4.53
N ASN A 56 -9.90 -4.80 -5.85
CA ASN A 56 -11.05 -4.52 -6.72
C ASN A 56 -12.10 -5.64 -6.71
N MET A 57 -11.73 -6.87 -6.34
CA MET A 57 -12.68 -7.99 -6.25
C MET A 57 -13.61 -7.90 -5.04
N LEU A 58 -13.20 -7.12 -4.04
CA LEU A 58 -13.95 -6.84 -2.81
C LEU A 58 -14.82 -5.57 -2.92
N GLU A 59 -15.08 -5.07 -4.13
CA GLU A 59 -16.01 -3.96 -4.34
C GLU A 59 -17.46 -4.44 -4.37
N PHE A 60 -18.32 -3.76 -3.61
CA PHE A 60 -19.76 -3.98 -3.60
C PHE A 60 -20.50 -2.71 -4.06
N GLU A 61 -21.34 -2.86 -5.07
CA GLU A 61 -22.21 -1.77 -5.54
C GLU A 61 -23.43 -1.58 -4.65
N ASP A 62 -23.94 -2.65 -4.04
CA ASP A 62 -25.11 -2.68 -3.15
C ASP A 62 -24.88 -3.69 -2.03
N PHE A 63 -25.84 -3.81 -1.10
CA PHE A 63 -25.80 -4.85 -0.07
C PHE A 63 -25.90 -6.24 -0.72
N PRO A 64 -24.89 -7.09 -0.55
CA PRO A 64 -24.87 -8.40 -1.18
C PRO A 64 -25.86 -9.35 -0.50
N THR A 65 -26.43 -10.25 -1.29
CA THR A 65 -27.20 -11.40 -0.81
C THR A 65 -26.28 -12.49 -0.25
N GLU A 66 -26.83 -13.38 0.58
CA GLU A 66 -26.13 -14.58 1.08
C GLU A 66 -25.51 -15.43 -0.05
N PHE A 67 -26.17 -15.50 -1.20
CA PHE A 67 -25.69 -16.22 -2.36
C PHE A 67 -24.47 -15.53 -3.00
N GLU A 68 -24.51 -14.21 -3.17
CA GLU A 68 -23.38 -13.42 -3.70
C GLU A 68 -22.18 -13.46 -2.75
N LEU A 69 -22.42 -13.39 -1.43
CA LEU A 69 -21.37 -13.58 -0.42
C LEU A 69 -20.73 -14.95 -0.53
N SER A 70 -21.53 -16.01 -0.68
CA SER A 70 -21.01 -17.37 -0.85
C SER A 70 -20.17 -17.52 -2.13
N ILE A 71 -20.62 -16.92 -3.25
CA ILE A 71 -19.83 -16.88 -4.49
C ILE A 71 -18.49 -16.18 -4.24
N LYS A 72 -18.52 -15.00 -3.61
CA LYS A 72 -17.32 -14.19 -3.35
C LYS A 72 -16.30 -14.95 -2.50
N ILE A 73 -16.74 -15.63 -1.46
CA ILE A 73 -15.88 -16.45 -0.60
C ILE A 73 -15.22 -17.59 -1.40
N ASN A 74 -15.99 -18.26 -2.27
CA ASN A 74 -15.45 -19.31 -3.14
C ASN A 74 -14.43 -18.75 -4.15
N GLU A 75 -14.71 -17.59 -4.75
CA GLU A 75 -13.76 -16.90 -5.65
C GLU A 75 -12.43 -16.59 -4.94
N LEU A 76 -12.49 -16.10 -3.69
CA LEU A 76 -11.30 -15.82 -2.87
C LEU A 76 -10.50 -17.10 -2.57
N HIS A 77 -11.17 -18.21 -2.25
CA HIS A 77 -10.49 -19.51 -2.07
C HIS A 77 -9.82 -20.02 -3.35
N ASP A 78 -10.49 -19.90 -4.49
CA ASP A 78 -9.94 -20.30 -5.78
C ASP A 78 -8.73 -19.45 -6.16
N LEU A 79 -8.78 -18.15 -5.88
CA LEU A 79 -7.67 -17.23 -6.12
C LEU A 79 -6.49 -17.50 -5.20
N ALA A 80 -6.73 -17.70 -3.91
CA ALA A 80 -5.70 -18.10 -2.96
C ALA A 80 -5.00 -19.38 -3.40
N SER A 81 -5.78 -20.37 -3.86
CA SER A 81 -5.24 -21.63 -4.40
C SER A 81 -4.38 -21.39 -5.63
N LYS A 82 -4.84 -20.59 -6.60
CA LYS A 82 -4.06 -20.23 -7.80
C LYS A 82 -2.80 -19.44 -7.45
N TYR A 83 -2.89 -18.52 -6.49
CA TYR A 83 -1.76 -17.73 -6.02
C TYR A 83 -0.70 -18.61 -5.37
N TYR A 84 -1.12 -19.55 -4.51
CA TYR A 84 -0.21 -20.51 -3.88
C TYR A 84 0.49 -21.45 -4.86
N LEU A 85 -0.17 -21.78 -5.98
CA LEU A 85 0.40 -22.60 -7.04
C LEU A 85 1.40 -21.84 -7.93
N LYS A 86 1.46 -20.50 -7.86
CA LYS A 86 2.49 -19.74 -8.59
C LYS A 86 3.86 -20.04 -7.99
N LYS A 87 4.87 -20.10 -8.86
CA LYS A 87 6.27 -20.24 -8.43
C LYS A 87 6.64 -19.07 -7.51
N THR A 88 6.94 -19.36 -6.25
CA THR A 88 7.39 -18.37 -5.27
C THR A 88 8.69 -17.74 -5.74
N LYS A 89 8.65 -16.44 -6.01
CA LYS A 89 9.85 -15.63 -6.24
C LYS A 89 10.36 -15.14 -4.88
N THR A 90 11.67 -15.02 -4.75
CA THR A 90 12.24 -14.30 -3.59
C THR A 90 11.99 -12.81 -3.72
N ASP A 91 11.97 -12.07 -2.62
CA ASP A 91 11.79 -10.61 -2.61
C ASP A 91 12.76 -9.88 -3.56
N ILE A 92 14.02 -10.31 -3.61
CA ILE A 92 15.02 -9.75 -4.53
C ILE A 92 14.66 -10.04 -5.99
N GLN A 93 14.12 -11.22 -6.31
CA GLN A 93 13.65 -11.54 -7.65
C GLN A 93 12.42 -10.73 -8.02
N LEU A 94 11.49 -10.50 -7.08
CA LEU A 94 10.36 -9.62 -7.29
C LEU A 94 10.81 -8.19 -7.63
N LEU A 95 11.75 -7.64 -6.85
CA LEU A 95 12.32 -6.32 -7.11
C LEU A 95 13.12 -6.27 -8.42
N GLN A 96 13.83 -7.36 -8.77
CA GLN A 96 14.56 -7.46 -10.03
C GLN A 96 13.61 -7.45 -11.24
N ASP A 97 12.55 -8.27 -11.18
CA ASP A 97 11.54 -8.33 -12.23
C ASP A 97 10.79 -7.01 -12.35
N ALA A 98 10.46 -6.39 -11.22
CA ALA A 98 9.87 -5.06 -11.16
C ALA A 98 10.72 -4.01 -11.88
N GLN A 99 12.03 -4.00 -11.62
CA GLN A 99 12.98 -3.09 -12.23
C GLN A 99 13.16 -3.33 -13.73
N VAL A 100 13.15 -4.59 -14.17
CA VAL A 100 13.34 -4.96 -15.59
C VAL A 100 12.06 -4.74 -16.41
N LEU A 101 10.91 -5.06 -15.85
CA LEU A 101 9.61 -5.02 -16.54
C LEU A 101 8.86 -3.70 -16.32
N GLY A 102 9.34 -2.84 -15.42
CA GLY A 102 8.67 -1.58 -15.08
C GLY A 102 7.30 -1.79 -14.43
N LEU A 103 7.21 -2.76 -13.51
CA LEU A 103 5.95 -3.09 -12.84
C LEU A 103 5.51 -1.97 -11.89
N ASP A 104 4.20 -1.85 -11.69
CA ASP A 104 3.62 -0.82 -10.83
C ASP A 104 3.86 -1.10 -9.34
N ALA A 105 4.13 -0.04 -8.57
CA ALA A 105 4.37 -0.14 -7.13
C ALA A 105 3.15 -0.71 -6.37
N MET A 106 1.94 -0.43 -6.84
CA MET A 106 0.68 -0.91 -6.25
C MET A 106 0.48 -2.42 -6.41
N ASP A 107 1.22 -3.04 -7.32
CA ASP A 107 1.22 -4.50 -7.50
C ASP A 107 2.40 -5.15 -6.77
N VAL A 108 3.58 -4.53 -6.81
CA VAL A 108 4.81 -5.16 -6.28
C VAL A 108 4.99 -4.96 -4.78
N LEU A 109 4.68 -3.79 -4.23
CA LEU A 109 4.88 -3.53 -2.79
C LEU A 109 4.01 -4.45 -1.91
N PRO A 110 2.71 -4.68 -2.21
CA PRO A 110 1.89 -5.60 -1.41
C PRO A 110 2.39 -7.05 -1.46
N GLU A 111 2.94 -7.50 -2.60
CA GLU A 111 3.55 -8.83 -2.73
C GLU A 111 4.79 -9.00 -1.82
N LEU A 112 5.47 -7.89 -1.50
CA LEU A 112 6.58 -7.84 -0.56
C LEU A 112 6.13 -7.59 0.90
N ASN A 113 4.81 -7.55 1.16
CA ASN A 113 4.22 -7.09 2.41
C ASN A 113 4.66 -5.68 2.83
N ILE A 114 4.93 -4.81 1.85
CA ILE A 114 5.24 -3.40 2.06
C ILE A 114 4.00 -2.55 1.81
N SER A 115 3.66 -1.68 2.76
CA SER A 115 2.57 -0.74 2.62
C SER A 115 2.82 0.22 1.46
N THR A 116 1.79 0.47 0.65
CA THR A 116 1.82 1.43 -0.46
C THR A 116 1.68 2.86 0.07
N HIS A 117 2.74 3.35 0.71
CA HIS A 117 2.83 4.67 1.32
C HIS A 117 3.57 5.66 0.40
N ILE A 118 3.36 6.97 0.57
CA ILE A 118 4.01 8.00 -0.26
C ILE A 118 5.55 7.84 -0.29
N TYR A 119 6.14 7.50 0.85
CA TYR A 119 7.58 7.29 0.96
C TYR A 119 8.05 5.97 0.30
N THR A 120 7.36 4.85 0.55
CA THR A 120 7.76 3.56 -0.04
C THR A 120 7.58 3.56 -1.55
N ARG A 121 6.54 4.25 -2.05
CA ARG A 121 6.37 4.57 -3.47
C ARG A 121 7.50 5.44 -4.01
N PHE A 122 7.92 6.49 -3.29
CA PHE A 122 9.09 7.27 -3.68
C PHE A 122 10.35 6.40 -3.82
N VAL A 123 10.64 5.54 -2.83
CA VAL A 123 11.79 4.64 -2.88
C VAL A 123 11.67 3.70 -4.08
N TYR A 124 10.50 3.14 -4.33
CA TYR A 124 10.25 2.28 -5.48
C TYR A 124 10.43 3.03 -6.82
N ASP A 125 9.70 4.12 -7.04
CA ASP A 125 9.66 4.81 -8.33
C ASP A 125 10.95 5.56 -8.64
N LYS A 126 11.54 6.22 -7.62
CA LYS A 126 12.68 7.13 -7.81
C LYS A 126 14.02 6.48 -7.50
N VAL A 127 14.08 5.38 -6.74
CA VAL A 127 15.33 4.67 -6.43
C VAL A 127 15.41 3.34 -7.17
N LEU A 128 14.44 2.44 -6.99
CA LEU A 128 14.46 1.10 -7.61
C LEU A 128 14.35 1.19 -9.13
N LEU A 129 13.26 1.74 -9.66
CA LEU A 129 13.00 1.77 -11.12
C LEU A 129 14.04 2.60 -11.88
N LYS A 130 14.66 3.58 -11.21
CA LYS A 130 15.73 4.43 -11.78
C LYS A 130 17.14 3.85 -11.57
N ASN A 131 17.27 2.63 -11.05
CA ASN A 131 18.56 1.96 -10.82
C ASN A 131 19.56 2.80 -9.98
N ARG A 132 19.06 3.59 -9.02
CA ARG A 132 19.92 4.49 -8.22
C ARG A 132 20.63 3.80 -7.06
N ASP A 133 20.18 2.61 -6.67
CA ASP A 133 20.84 1.79 -5.64
C ASP A 133 20.64 0.29 -5.92
N SER A 134 21.39 -0.55 -5.22
CA SER A 134 21.29 -2.00 -5.27
C SER A 134 19.97 -2.51 -4.69
N LEU A 135 19.46 -3.60 -5.28
CA LEU A 135 18.22 -4.27 -4.84
C LEU A 135 18.22 -4.60 -3.35
N LYS A 136 19.37 -5.03 -2.80
CA LYS A 136 19.51 -5.34 -1.37
C LYS A 136 19.33 -4.11 -0.48
N ASN A 137 19.88 -2.96 -0.89
CA ASN A 137 19.75 -1.72 -0.14
C ASN A 137 18.32 -1.18 -0.21
N VAL A 138 17.69 -1.26 -1.39
CA VAL A 138 16.29 -0.88 -1.57
C VAL A 138 15.39 -1.75 -0.69
N LEU A 139 15.52 -3.08 -0.77
CA LEU A 139 14.71 -4.00 0.03
C LEU A 139 14.89 -3.76 1.53
N ARG A 140 16.13 -3.55 1.98
CA ARG A 140 16.41 -3.25 3.39
C ARG A 140 15.75 -1.95 3.84
N GLU A 141 15.79 -0.91 3.01
CA GLU A 141 15.14 0.36 3.33
C GLU A 141 13.62 0.20 3.39
N LEU A 142 13.02 -0.44 2.37
CA LEU A 142 11.58 -0.66 2.31
C LEU A 142 11.11 -1.41 3.57
N ASN A 143 11.79 -2.49 3.96
CA ASN A 143 11.48 -3.21 5.19
C ASN A 143 11.68 -2.37 6.45
N TYR A 144 12.73 -1.55 6.51
CA TYR A 144 13.03 -0.73 7.68
C TYR A 144 11.99 0.35 7.93
N VAL A 145 11.50 0.99 6.87
CA VAL A 145 10.52 2.08 7.00
C VAL A 145 9.08 1.58 7.06
N ASN A 146 8.81 0.29 6.84
CA ASN A 146 7.47 -0.30 6.80
C ASN A 146 6.78 -0.39 8.18
N GLU A 147 7.36 0.22 9.21
CA GLU A 147 6.75 0.30 10.53
C GLU A 147 5.70 1.42 10.57
N PRO A 148 4.49 1.18 11.12
CA PRO A 148 3.41 2.17 11.11
C PRO A 148 3.78 3.54 11.66
N GLU A 149 4.56 3.60 12.73
CA GLU A 149 5.01 4.86 13.36
C GLU A 149 5.95 5.67 12.44
N ILE A 150 6.82 4.97 11.69
CA ILE A 150 7.75 5.61 10.74
C ILE A 150 6.97 6.11 9.54
N LEU A 151 6.07 5.30 8.98
CA LEU A 151 5.23 5.68 7.86
C LEU A 151 4.33 6.88 8.21
N ASP A 152 3.71 6.89 9.40
CA ASP A 152 2.88 8.00 9.86
C ASP A 152 3.69 9.31 9.93
N ALA A 153 4.89 9.27 10.52
CA ALA A 153 5.77 10.45 10.58
C ALA A 153 6.18 10.93 9.18
N LEU A 154 6.49 10.02 8.26
CA LEU A 154 6.82 10.34 6.86
C LEU A 154 5.61 10.91 6.10
N GLY A 155 4.41 10.43 6.39
CA GLY A 155 3.16 10.93 5.82
C GLY A 155 2.88 12.36 6.28
N ARG A 156 3.02 12.63 7.58
CA ARG A 156 2.90 13.99 8.13
C ARG A 156 3.90 14.95 7.53
N LEU A 157 5.15 14.52 7.35
CA LEU A 157 6.18 15.32 6.69
C LEU A 157 5.78 15.71 5.26
N ALA A 158 5.03 14.85 4.56
CA ALA A 158 4.63 15.08 3.18
C ALA A 158 3.38 15.95 3.02
N PHE A 159 2.44 15.89 3.96
CA PHE A 159 1.10 16.47 3.80
C PHE A 159 0.72 17.54 4.83
N CYS A 160 1.47 17.71 5.92
CA CYS A 160 1.09 18.63 7.00
C CYS A 160 1.71 20.03 6.88
N GLU A 161 1.13 20.96 7.65
CA GLU A 161 1.63 22.33 7.81
C GLU A 161 3.00 22.36 8.53
N CYS A 162 3.73 23.48 8.38
CA CYS A 162 5.11 23.64 8.85
C CYS A 162 5.37 23.19 10.31
N GLU A 163 4.43 23.41 11.23
CA GLU A 163 4.61 23.04 12.65
C GLU A 163 4.60 21.52 12.87
N GLU A 164 3.67 20.80 12.23
CA GLU A 164 3.60 19.34 12.32
C GLU A 164 4.74 18.67 11.53
N ALA A 165 5.14 19.26 10.40
CA ALA A 165 6.31 18.81 9.64
C ALA A 165 7.61 18.94 10.45
N ALA A 166 7.75 20.01 11.26
CA ALA A 166 8.92 20.19 12.13
C ALA A 166 8.99 19.12 13.24
N LEU A 167 7.85 18.78 13.84
CA LEU A 167 7.76 17.69 14.82
C LEU A 167 8.07 16.33 14.20
N ALA A 168 7.53 16.06 13.02
CA ALA A 168 7.81 14.84 12.26
C ALA A 168 9.30 14.76 11.88
N SER A 169 9.90 15.85 11.41
CA SER A 169 11.34 15.91 11.11
C SER A 169 12.19 15.62 12.34
N ALA A 170 11.89 16.24 13.49
CA ALA A 170 12.64 16.02 14.73
C ALA A 170 12.51 14.58 15.24
N PHE A 171 11.36 13.94 15.05
CA PHE A 171 11.20 12.51 15.32
C PHE A 171 12.09 11.68 14.40
N LEU A 172 12.03 11.95 13.09
CA LEU A 172 12.76 11.23 12.06
C LEU A 172 14.28 11.44 12.13
N ASP A 173 14.79 12.52 12.73
CA ASP A 173 16.22 12.74 12.94
C ASP A 173 16.88 11.62 13.76
N ASN A 174 16.11 10.94 14.60
CA ASN A 174 16.59 9.79 15.37
C ASN A 174 16.64 8.49 14.54
N PHE A 175 16.00 8.49 13.37
CA PHE A 175 15.94 7.36 12.45
C PHE A 175 16.91 7.59 11.28
N ARG A 176 17.74 6.60 10.98
CA ARG A 176 18.69 6.69 9.85
C ARG A 176 18.01 6.31 8.54
N ILE A 177 16.93 7.01 8.20
CA ILE A 177 16.18 6.82 6.95
C ILE A 177 17.06 7.26 5.79
N LYS A 178 17.39 6.32 4.92
CA LYS A 178 18.49 6.47 3.97
C LYS A 178 18.19 7.50 2.89
N TYR A 179 16.97 7.52 2.37
CA TYR A 179 16.58 8.40 1.26
C TYR A 179 15.72 9.59 1.71
N ILE A 180 15.79 9.97 2.99
CA ILE A 180 14.95 11.05 3.55
C ILE A 180 15.20 12.41 2.88
N GLN A 181 16.46 12.77 2.63
CA GLN A 181 16.79 14.06 2.01
C GLN A 181 16.30 14.14 0.55
N PRO A 182 16.57 13.14 -0.33
CA PRO A 182 15.96 13.09 -1.65
C PRO A 182 14.44 13.11 -1.64
N PHE A 183 13.80 12.48 -0.64
CA PHE A 183 12.35 12.49 -0.48
C PHE A 183 11.83 13.89 -0.17
N ILE A 184 12.39 14.57 0.85
CA ILE A 184 12.03 15.94 1.22
C ILE A 184 12.19 16.88 0.03
N TYR A 185 13.29 16.75 -0.72
CA TYR A 185 13.50 17.55 -1.91
C TYR A 185 12.43 17.29 -2.97
N SER A 186 12.07 16.02 -3.22
CA SER A 186 11.02 15.68 -4.19
C SER A 186 9.64 16.26 -3.84
N LEU A 187 9.36 16.49 -2.55
CA LEU A 187 8.14 17.16 -2.09
C LEU A 187 8.17 18.67 -2.38
N SER A 188 9.35 19.29 -2.30
CA SER A 188 9.56 20.72 -2.56
C SER A 188 9.59 21.08 -4.06
N THR A 189 9.97 20.13 -4.91
CA THR A 189 10.03 20.33 -6.36
C THR A 189 8.69 20.02 -7.04
N VAL A 190 7.77 20.99 -6.97
CA VAL A 190 6.81 21.23 -8.07
C VAL A 190 7.50 22.02 -9.21
N ILE A 191 8.82 22.29 -9.12
CA ILE A 191 9.61 23.02 -10.12
C ILE A 191 10.96 22.30 -10.38
N SER A 192 11.09 21.74 -11.59
CA SER A 192 12.23 21.14 -12.33
C SER A 192 13.25 20.21 -11.61
N GLU A 193 13.22 18.92 -11.98
CA GLU A 193 13.99 17.79 -11.39
C GLU A 193 15.44 17.58 -11.90
N ASP A 194 16.03 18.48 -12.69
CA ASP A 194 17.29 18.15 -13.41
C ASP A 194 18.62 18.53 -12.72
N ASP A 195 18.62 19.29 -11.63
CA ASP A 195 19.86 19.95 -11.16
C ASP A 195 20.66 19.26 -10.02
N TYR A 196 20.21 18.12 -9.44
CA TYR A 196 20.89 17.56 -8.25
C TYR A 196 21.70 16.28 -8.45
N TRP A 197 21.67 15.65 -9.63
CA TRP A 197 22.47 14.45 -9.91
C TRP A 197 23.68 14.72 -10.81
N ALA A 198 24.15 15.98 -10.87
CA ALA A 198 25.38 16.37 -11.56
C ALA A 198 26.64 16.09 -10.73
#